data_AF-A0A1A8S8H3-F1
#
_entry.id   AF-A0A1A8S8H3-F1
#
_cell.length_a   1.000
_cell.length_b   1.000
_cell.length_c   1.000
_cell.angle_alpha   90.00
_cell.angle_beta   90.00
_cell.angle_gamma   90.00
#
_symmetry.space_group_name_H-M   'P 1'
#
loop_
_entity.id
_entity.type
_entity.pdbx_description
1 polymer ?
#
loop_
_entity_poly.entity_id
_entity_poly.type
_entity_poly.pdbx_seq_one_letter_code
_entity_poly.pdbx_strand_id
1 'polypeptide(L)'
;GRFAAEPSVVLMGPAGSAFGMAVIAAGDLNQDGFQDFAVGAPFHDTGSVMIWTGSSEGISTEPSQVIQGSSLFSGFRTFGYSLAAGLDVDGNKYPDLLVGSLDDTVALLRSRPVVHLNRSLRVSPDIVHPNSCDFCIKVEVCFSFKLGITEKAKTNITVYFTVAADVTSLKPRLHFYENGETVYSSSLSLKKRLCKTLKVGLLIPVQNKVKPLVFSLNFTLNEKLPEKGNIVQDLRQFPVLSRTPQPIRTQIHIQKACGSDNRCHCNLQMTTQFMDLNQNPFTKVNGSSVLVYNSSIRWFLLEVNISNTPSAGRPAE
;
A
#
# COMPACT_ATOMS: atom_id res chain seq x y z
N GLY A 1 -10.89 -34.23 24.27
CA GLY A 1 -10.44 -33.72 22.97
C GLY A 1 -9.31 -34.59 22.48
N ARG A 2 -9.25 -34.90 21.18
CA ARG A 2 -8.08 -35.53 20.56
C ARG A 2 -7.31 -34.45 19.83
N PHE A 3 -5.99 -34.42 20.00
CA PHE A 3 -5.14 -33.62 19.13
C PHE A 3 -5.14 -34.22 17.73
N ALA A 4 -5.05 -33.37 16.69
CA ALA A 4 -4.86 -33.84 15.33
C ALA A 4 -3.53 -34.59 15.22
N ALA A 5 -3.47 -35.61 14.36
CA ALA A 5 -2.24 -36.38 14.12
C ALA A 5 -1.17 -35.53 13.44
N GLU A 6 -1.59 -34.54 12.65
CA GLU A 6 -0.72 -33.61 11.93
C GLU A 6 -0.97 -32.18 12.43
N PRO A 7 0.09 -31.36 12.56
CA PRO A 7 -0.05 -29.96 12.91
C PRO A 7 -0.68 -29.18 11.76
N SER A 8 -1.60 -28.26 12.07
CA SER A 8 -2.16 -27.35 11.07
C SER A 8 -1.15 -26.31 10.57
N VAL A 9 -0.15 -25.99 11.40
CA VAL A 9 0.93 -25.02 11.12
C VAL A 9 2.22 -25.49 11.78
N VAL A 10 3.34 -25.37 11.07
CA VAL A 10 4.68 -25.61 11.60
C VAL A 10 5.46 -24.31 11.55
N LEU A 11 5.96 -23.86 12.70
CA LEU A 11 6.79 -22.66 12.82
C LEU A 11 8.24 -23.10 13.00
N MET A 12 9.14 -22.49 12.22
CA MET A 12 10.56 -22.81 12.25
C MET A 12 11.36 -21.59 12.64
N GLY A 13 12.29 -21.76 13.57
CA GLY A 13 13.31 -20.76 13.87
C GLY A 13 14.63 -21.06 13.16
N PRO A 14 15.60 -20.15 13.31
CA PRO A 14 16.95 -20.34 12.75
C PRO A 14 17.60 -21.64 13.25
N ALA A 15 18.40 -22.29 12.39
CA ALA A 15 19.08 -23.53 12.75
C ALA A 15 20.02 -23.31 13.97
N GLY A 16 20.03 -24.25 14.91
CA GLY A 16 20.87 -24.18 16.12
C GLY A 16 20.43 -23.17 17.18
N SER A 17 19.32 -22.44 16.97
CA SER A 17 18.86 -21.38 17.88
C SER A 17 18.19 -21.86 19.17
N ALA A 18 17.87 -23.15 19.26
CA ALA A 18 16.91 -23.71 20.21
C ALA A 18 15.57 -22.95 20.21
N PHE A 19 15.09 -22.54 19.03
CA PHE A 19 13.74 -22.04 18.85
C PHE A 19 12.71 -23.01 19.45
N GLY A 20 11.80 -22.47 20.27
CA GLY A 20 10.81 -23.27 20.98
C GLY A 20 11.27 -23.75 22.36
N MET A 21 12.47 -23.40 22.81
CA MET A 21 12.96 -23.73 24.15
C MET A 21 12.09 -23.12 25.26
N ALA A 22 11.55 -21.93 25.01
CA ALA A 22 10.50 -21.32 25.83
C ALA A 22 9.34 -20.90 24.92
N VAL A 23 8.12 -21.24 25.32
CA VAL A 23 6.87 -20.83 24.64
C VAL A 23 5.91 -20.34 25.70
N ILE A 24 5.31 -19.16 25.50
CA ILE A 24 4.36 -18.58 26.44
C ILE A 24 3.18 -17.96 25.69
N ALA A 25 1.95 -18.19 26.20
CA ALA A 25 0.80 -17.40 25.79
C ALA A 25 0.98 -15.98 26.34
N ALA A 26 1.03 -14.99 25.45
CA ALA A 26 1.35 -13.61 25.81
C ALA A 26 0.10 -12.77 26.12
N GLY A 27 -1.09 -13.35 25.97
CA GLY A 27 -2.34 -12.60 26.00
C GLY A 27 -2.62 -11.95 24.65
N ASP A 28 -3.50 -10.95 24.62
CA ASP A 28 -3.78 -10.16 23.42
C ASP A 28 -2.89 -8.90 23.46
N LEU A 29 -1.69 -8.97 22.86
CA LEU A 29 -0.64 -7.94 22.92
C LEU A 29 -1.01 -6.71 22.09
N ASN A 30 -1.86 -6.87 21.08
CA ASN A 30 -2.28 -5.78 20.20
C ASN A 30 -3.74 -5.33 20.41
N GLN A 31 -4.47 -6.00 21.30
CA GLN A 31 -5.88 -5.77 21.65
C GLN A 31 -6.83 -5.87 20.44
N ASP A 32 -6.55 -6.81 19.52
CA ASP A 32 -7.38 -7.06 18.34
C ASP A 32 -8.46 -8.15 18.53
N GLY A 33 -8.49 -8.77 19.71
CA GLY A 33 -9.42 -9.81 20.12
C GLY A 33 -8.90 -11.23 19.94
N PHE A 34 -7.68 -11.40 19.41
CA PHE A 34 -7.03 -12.70 19.27
C PHE A 34 -5.91 -12.87 20.29
N GLN A 35 -5.63 -14.11 20.70
CA GLN A 35 -4.53 -14.40 21.60
C GLN A 35 -3.22 -14.51 20.83
N ASP A 36 -2.18 -13.91 21.39
CA ASP A 36 -0.82 -13.86 20.88
C ASP A 36 0.10 -14.73 21.74
N PHE A 37 1.27 -15.07 21.20
CA PHE A 37 2.27 -15.83 21.93
C PHE A 37 3.68 -15.41 21.56
N ALA A 38 4.61 -15.71 22.45
CA ALA A 38 6.04 -15.45 22.25
C ALA A 38 6.83 -16.76 22.35
N VAL A 39 7.88 -16.85 21.54
CA VAL A 39 8.79 -18.00 21.49
C VAL A 39 10.23 -17.54 21.63
N GLY A 40 10.95 -18.19 22.53
CA GLY A 40 12.36 -17.96 22.77
C GLY A 40 13.24 -18.76 21.81
N ALA A 41 14.33 -18.12 21.39
CA ALA A 41 15.42 -18.68 20.59
C ALA A 41 16.76 -18.22 21.21
N PRO A 42 17.11 -18.75 22.40
CA PRO A 42 18.21 -18.22 23.21
C PRO A 42 19.59 -18.37 22.56
N PHE A 43 19.79 -19.28 21.62
CA PHE A 43 21.08 -19.48 20.96
C PHE A 43 21.14 -18.90 19.53
N HIS A 44 20.16 -18.09 19.14
CA HIS A 44 20.25 -17.29 17.91
C HIS A 44 20.99 -15.99 18.21
N ASP A 45 22.22 -15.85 17.71
CA ASP A 45 23.13 -14.74 18.01
C ASP A 45 23.35 -14.57 19.53
N THR A 46 22.86 -13.49 20.13
CA THR A 46 22.89 -13.22 21.58
C THR A 46 21.59 -13.61 22.29
N GLY A 47 20.73 -14.34 21.59
CA GLY A 47 19.38 -14.70 21.97
C GLY A 47 18.33 -13.76 21.39
N SER A 48 17.18 -14.33 21.05
CA SER A 48 16.04 -13.59 20.51
C SER A 48 14.72 -14.13 21.03
N VAL A 49 13.70 -13.26 21.03
CA VAL A 49 12.32 -13.62 21.25
C VAL A 49 11.51 -13.19 20.03
N MET A 50 10.73 -14.11 19.49
CA MET A 50 9.85 -13.87 18.37
C MET A 50 8.40 -13.86 18.85
N ILE A 51 7.61 -12.89 18.38
CA ILE A 51 6.20 -12.71 18.73
C ILE A 51 5.35 -13.09 17.51
N TRP A 52 4.29 -13.83 17.77
CA TRP A 52 3.23 -14.12 16.79
C TRP A 52 1.92 -13.55 17.29
N THR A 53 1.30 -12.73 16.45
CA THR A 53 -0.06 -12.24 16.68
C THR A 53 -1.08 -13.20 16.09
N GLY A 54 -2.13 -13.50 16.85
CA GLY A 54 -3.28 -14.24 16.36
C GLY A 54 -4.11 -13.42 15.37
N SER A 55 -4.97 -14.10 14.60
CA SER A 55 -5.94 -13.43 13.73
C SER A 55 -7.11 -14.35 13.39
N SER A 56 -8.15 -13.81 12.76
CA SER A 56 -9.26 -14.59 12.22
C SER A 56 -8.84 -15.57 11.12
N GLU A 57 -7.71 -15.32 10.45
CA GLU A 57 -7.14 -16.18 9.42
C GLU A 57 -6.20 -17.24 10.01
N GLY A 58 -5.97 -17.21 11.33
CA GLY A 58 -5.02 -18.06 12.03
C GLY A 58 -3.69 -17.36 12.30
N ILE A 59 -2.62 -18.15 12.43
CA ILE A 59 -1.28 -17.70 12.77
C ILE A 59 -0.42 -17.65 11.48
N SER A 60 0.28 -16.54 11.28
CA SER A 60 1.27 -16.38 10.19
C SER A 60 2.47 -17.31 10.40
N THR A 61 3.06 -17.82 9.31
CA THR A 61 4.31 -18.59 9.37
C THR A 61 5.50 -17.73 9.79
N GLU A 62 5.46 -16.44 9.48
CA GLU A 62 6.45 -15.44 9.88
C GLU A 62 6.03 -14.73 11.17
N PRO A 63 6.98 -14.42 12.08
CA PRO A 63 6.69 -13.66 13.29
C PRO A 63 6.29 -12.22 12.96
N SER A 64 5.40 -11.64 13.77
CA SER A 64 5.01 -10.24 13.65
C SER A 64 6.10 -9.29 14.18
N GLN A 65 6.93 -9.77 15.10
CA GLN A 65 8.07 -9.02 15.63
C GLN A 65 9.19 -9.96 16.09
N VAL A 66 10.44 -9.56 15.88
CA VAL A 66 11.63 -10.23 16.42
C VAL A 66 12.39 -9.25 17.30
N ILE A 67 12.67 -9.66 18.53
CA ILE A 67 13.38 -8.86 19.53
C ILE A 67 14.71 -9.54 19.81
N GLN A 68 15.80 -8.91 19.39
CA GLN A 68 17.16 -9.42 19.62
C GLN A 68 17.71 -8.86 20.93
N GLY A 69 18.30 -9.71 21.78
CA GLY A 69 18.89 -9.28 23.05
C GLY A 69 19.92 -8.18 22.87
N SER A 70 20.78 -8.30 21.84
CA SER A 70 21.81 -7.32 21.49
C SER A 70 21.27 -5.92 21.20
N SER A 71 20.02 -5.79 20.73
CA SER A 71 19.39 -4.50 20.46
C SER A 71 18.96 -3.75 21.73
N LEU A 72 18.77 -4.48 22.83
CA LEU A 72 18.34 -3.95 24.12
C LEU A 72 19.53 -3.68 25.04
N PHE A 73 20.42 -4.66 25.15
CA PHE A 73 21.56 -4.63 26.04
C PHE A 73 22.66 -5.56 25.52
N SER A 74 23.89 -5.05 25.42
CA SER A 74 25.02 -5.79 24.87
C SER A 74 25.51 -6.95 25.76
N GLY A 75 25.08 -7.02 27.02
CA GLY A 75 25.45 -8.11 27.94
C GLY A 75 24.61 -9.38 27.79
N PHE A 76 23.52 -9.35 27.02
CA PHE A 76 22.78 -10.58 26.72
C PHE A 76 23.61 -11.52 25.85
N ARG A 77 23.55 -12.82 26.16
CA ARG A 77 24.10 -13.91 25.33
C ARG A 77 23.10 -15.04 25.11
N THR A 78 22.09 -15.16 25.98
CA THR A 78 21.07 -16.21 25.93
C THR A 78 19.64 -15.64 26.10
N PHE A 79 19.40 -14.44 25.59
CA PHE A 79 18.11 -13.76 25.69
C PHE A 79 16.96 -14.61 25.11
N GLY A 80 15.90 -14.81 25.89
CA GLY A 80 14.79 -15.69 25.48
C GLY A 80 14.88 -17.11 26.04
N TYR A 81 15.78 -17.36 26.99
CA TYR A 81 15.91 -18.67 27.64
C TYR A 81 14.68 -19.02 28.50
N SER A 82 14.09 -18.02 29.16
CA SER A 82 12.85 -18.14 29.91
C SER A 82 11.94 -16.94 29.64
N LEU A 83 10.62 -17.17 29.68
CA LEU A 83 9.61 -16.15 29.38
C LEU A 83 8.52 -16.15 30.46
N ALA A 84 8.01 -14.97 30.78
CA ALA A 84 6.77 -14.79 31.53
C ALA A 84 5.98 -13.63 30.93
N ALA A 85 4.67 -13.81 30.73
CA ALA A 85 3.84 -12.84 30.01
C ALA A 85 2.40 -12.84 30.53
N GLY A 86 1.57 -11.95 29.97
CA GLY A 86 0.12 -11.93 30.21
C GLY A 86 -0.36 -11.01 31.34
N LEU A 87 0.55 -10.24 31.95
CA LEU A 87 0.23 -9.24 32.96
C LEU A 87 0.62 -7.85 32.46
N ASP A 88 -0.26 -6.87 32.67
CA ASP A 88 0.02 -5.45 32.48
C ASP A 88 0.68 -4.92 33.77
N VAL A 89 1.93 -4.49 33.68
CA VAL A 89 2.70 -4.01 34.83
C VAL A 89 2.75 -2.49 34.95
N ASP A 90 2.24 -1.75 33.96
CA ASP A 90 2.28 -0.29 33.94
C ASP A 90 0.89 0.39 33.85
N GLY A 91 -0.18 -0.40 33.82
CA GLY A 91 -1.57 0.07 33.84
C GLY A 91 -2.03 0.65 32.51
N ASN A 92 -1.35 0.31 31.40
CA ASN A 92 -1.73 0.76 30.06
C ASN A 92 -2.77 -0.14 29.36
N LYS A 93 -3.14 -1.24 30.01
CA LYS A 93 -4.09 -2.29 29.60
C LYS A 93 -3.63 -3.23 28.48
N TYR A 94 -2.34 -3.22 28.15
CA TYR A 94 -1.73 -4.18 27.25
C TYR A 94 -0.85 -5.11 28.10
N PRO A 95 -0.88 -6.44 27.86
CA PRO A 95 -0.01 -7.35 28.58
C PRO A 95 1.45 -7.11 28.21
N ASP A 96 2.33 -7.26 29.20
CA ASP A 96 3.77 -7.08 29.08
C ASP A 96 4.51 -8.42 29.10
N LEU A 97 5.79 -8.40 28.73
CA LEU A 97 6.63 -9.58 28.56
C LEU A 97 7.94 -9.45 29.35
N LEU A 98 8.20 -10.39 30.24
CA LEU A 98 9.49 -10.60 30.89
C LEU A 98 10.30 -11.65 30.15
N VAL A 99 11.57 -11.33 29.90
CA VAL A 99 12.50 -12.21 29.19
C VAL A 99 13.74 -12.42 30.03
N GLY A 100 14.00 -13.68 30.39
CA GLY A 100 15.21 -14.09 31.10
C GLY A 100 16.34 -14.49 30.16
N SER A 101 17.56 -14.34 30.69
CA SER A 101 18.81 -14.82 30.12
C SER A 101 19.59 -15.56 31.20
N LEU A 102 20.45 -16.51 30.83
CA LEU A 102 21.37 -17.17 31.77
C LEU A 102 22.51 -16.24 32.23
N ASP A 103 22.60 -15.04 31.66
CA ASP A 103 23.61 -14.03 31.96
C ASP A 103 23.24 -13.15 33.18
N ASP A 104 22.56 -13.73 34.18
CA ASP A 104 22.05 -13.04 35.39
C ASP A 104 21.25 -11.76 35.10
N THR A 105 20.59 -11.70 33.94
CA THR A 105 19.91 -10.51 33.44
C THR A 105 18.49 -10.85 32.99
N VAL A 106 17.54 -9.98 33.34
CA VAL A 106 16.14 -10.04 32.91
C VAL A 106 15.74 -8.73 32.26
N ALA A 107 15.01 -8.78 31.15
CA ALA A 107 14.39 -7.62 30.53
C ALA A 107 12.88 -7.62 30.77
N LEU A 108 12.34 -6.47 31.15
CA LEU A 108 10.91 -6.18 31.09
C LEU A 108 10.60 -5.40 29.80
N LEU A 109 9.83 -6.01 28.92
CA LEU A 109 9.34 -5.43 27.68
C LEU A 109 7.88 -5.04 27.87
N ARG A 110 7.60 -3.74 27.78
CA ARG A 110 6.26 -3.20 27.95
C ARG A 110 5.59 -2.91 26.61
N SER A 111 4.32 -3.27 26.48
CA SER A 111 3.55 -3.15 25.23
C SER A 111 3.07 -1.71 25.02
N ARG A 112 3.17 -1.20 23.79
CA ARG A 112 2.69 0.15 23.42
C ARG A 112 1.23 0.07 22.97
N PRO A 113 0.39 1.09 23.27
CA PRO A 113 -0.97 1.10 22.77
C PRO A 113 -1.08 1.09 21.26
N VAL A 114 -2.00 0.28 20.74
CA VAL A 114 -2.19 0.07 19.31
C VAL A 114 -3.33 0.92 18.76
N VAL A 115 -3.06 1.60 17.65
CA VAL A 115 -4.02 2.44 16.92
C VAL A 115 -4.42 1.74 15.62
N HIS A 116 -5.72 1.48 15.48
CA HIS A 116 -6.33 1.00 14.24
C HIS A 116 -6.88 2.18 13.45
N LEU A 117 -6.13 2.61 12.42
CA LEU A 117 -6.50 3.74 11.59
C LEU A 117 -7.37 3.32 10.40
N ASN A 118 -8.57 3.88 10.33
CA ASN A 118 -9.47 3.82 9.19
C ASN A 118 -9.31 5.07 8.35
N ARG A 119 -9.23 4.89 7.02
CA ARG A 119 -8.97 5.94 6.05
C ARG A 119 -9.92 5.84 4.88
N SER A 120 -10.27 6.97 4.28
CA SER A 120 -10.97 7.01 2.99
C SER A 120 -10.44 8.13 2.11
N LEU A 121 -10.30 7.83 0.82
CA LEU A 121 -9.95 8.77 -0.23
C LEU A 121 -11.12 8.82 -1.23
N ARG A 122 -11.82 9.95 -1.30
CA ARG A 122 -12.92 10.18 -2.24
C ARG A 122 -12.54 11.31 -3.18
N VAL A 123 -12.79 11.13 -4.46
CA VAL A 123 -12.50 12.15 -5.48
C VAL A 123 -13.77 12.39 -6.27
N SER A 124 -14.08 13.65 -6.54
CA SER A 124 -15.26 14.06 -7.30
C SER A 124 -14.96 15.28 -8.16
N PRO A 125 -15.57 15.43 -9.35
CA PRO A 125 -16.45 14.47 -10.01
C PRO A 125 -15.68 13.27 -10.62
N ASP A 126 -16.39 12.20 -10.98
CA ASP A 126 -15.79 11.00 -11.61
C ASP A 126 -15.32 11.24 -13.05
N ILE A 127 -15.88 12.26 -13.72
CA ILE A 127 -15.56 12.66 -15.09
C ILE A 127 -15.26 14.16 -15.11
N VAL A 128 -14.14 14.52 -15.74
CA VAL A 128 -13.63 15.90 -15.80
C VAL A 128 -13.51 16.37 -17.25
N HIS A 129 -14.06 17.55 -17.54
CA HIS A 129 -13.92 18.16 -18.86
C HIS A 129 -12.47 18.66 -19.08
N PRO A 130 -11.83 18.30 -20.22
CA PRO A 130 -10.39 18.54 -20.43
C PRO A 130 -10.00 20.03 -20.55
N ASN A 131 -10.94 20.91 -20.89
CA ASN A 131 -10.65 22.31 -21.20
C ASN A 131 -11.28 23.30 -20.20
N SER A 132 -11.99 22.81 -19.17
CA SER A 132 -12.80 23.67 -18.28
C SER A 132 -12.72 23.25 -16.81
N CYS A 133 -11.57 22.72 -16.38
CA CYS A 133 -11.34 22.33 -14.99
C CYS A 133 -10.25 23.17 -14.34
N ASP A 134 -10.61 24.39 -13.94
CA ASP A 134 -9.81 25.18 -13.01
C ASP A 134 -10.24 24.82 -11.58
N PHE A 135 -9.40 24.06 -10.87
CA PHE A 135 -9.65 23.55 -9.51
C PHE A 135 -11.03 22.91 -9.28
N CYS A 136 -11.56 22.22 -10.29
CA CYS A 136 -12.91 21.66 -10.26
C CYS A 136 -12.98 20.30 -9.52
N ILE A 137 -11.84 19.62 -9.35
CA ILE A 137 -11.76 18.31 -8.71
C ILE A 137 -11.62 18.53 -7.20
N LYS A 138 -12.48 17.88 -6.41
CA LYS A 138 -12.44 17.86 -4.95
C LYS A 138 -11.93 16.50 -4.49
N VAL A 139 -10.83 16.50 -3.74
CA VAL A 139 -10.25 15.31 -3.13
C VAL A 139 -10.50 15.36 -1.62
N GLU A 140 -11.41 14.52 -1.13
CA GLU A 140 -11.72 14.39 0.29
C GLU A 140 -10.91 13.24 0.90
N VAL A 141 -10.07 13.58 1.88
CA VAL A 141 -9.31 12.64 2.70
C VAL A 141 -9.90 12.62 4.09
N CYS A 142 -10.34 11.45 4.56
CA CYS A 142 -10.81 11.29 5.93
C CYS A 142 -9.98 10.26 6.68
N PHE A 143 -9.71 10.56 7.94
CA PHE A 143 -9.16 9.61 8.90
C PHE A 143 -10.11 9.44 10.07
N SER A 144 -10.16 8.23 10.59
CA SER A 144 -10.75 7.90 11.88
C SER A 144 -9.93 6.81 12.54
N PHE A 145 -10.01 6.67 13.85
CA PHE A 145 -9.28 5.63 14.54
C PHE A 145 -10.11 4.93 15.60
N LYS A 146 -9.70 3.71 15.91
CA LYS A 146 -10.08 2.97 17.11
C LYS A 146 -8.80 2.65 17.88
N LEU A 147 -8.88 2.69 19.20
CA LEU A 147 -7.84 2.15 20.05
C LEU A 147 -8.22 0.72 20.41
N GLY A 148 -7.22 -0.13 20.63
CA GLY A 148 -7.44 -1.49 21.13
C GLY A 148 -8.13 -1.51 22.50
N ILE A 149 -7.96 -0.43 23.29
CA ILE A 149 -8.61 -0.27 24.59
C ILE A 149 -9.96 0.44 24.49
N THR A 150 -10.94 0.01 25.29
CA THR A 150 -12.30 0.56 25.36
C THR A 150 -12.40 1.92 26.06
N GLU A 151 -11.32 2.42 26.65
CA GLU A 151 -11.31 3.75 27.26
C GLU A 151 -11.25 4.86 26.21
N LYS A 152 -12.09 5.89 26.39
CA LYS A 152 -12.04 7.12 25.60
C LYS A 152 -10.71 7.81 25.87
N ALA A 153 -9.72 7.57 25.03
CA ALA A 153 -8.48 8.31 25.13
C ALA A 153 -8.74 9.81 25.00
N LYS A 154 -8.22 10.56 25.95
CA LYS A 154 -8.21 12.03 25.93
C LYS A 154 -7.17 12.58 24.94
N THR A 155 -6.42 11.70 24.25
CA THR A 155 -5.29 12.07 23.42
C THR A 155 -5.73 12.32 21.98
N ASN A 156 -5.20 13.40 21.41
CA ASN A 156 -5.32 13.65 19.97
C ASN A 156 -4.28 12.80 19.26
N ILE A 157 -4.69 12.14 18.18
CA ILE A 157 -3.77 11.40 17.31
C ILE A 157 -3.44 12.30 16.12
N THR A 158 -2.15 12.50 15.86
CA THR A 158 -1.70 13.25 14.69
C THR A 158 -1.24 12.29 13.60
N VAL A 159 -1.84 12.40 12.43
CA VAL A 159 -1.53 11.62 11.23
C VAL A 159 -0.90 12.55 10.21
N TYR A 160 0.27 12.18 9.68
CA TYR A 160 0.83 12.80 8.49
C TYR A 160 0.31 12.06 7.27
N PHE A 161 -0.07 12.79 6.23
CA PHE A 161 -0.56 12.19 5.01
C PHE A 161 -0.05 12.93 3.80
N THR A 162 0.06 12.18 2.71
CA THR A 162 0.50 12.65 1.41
C THR A 162 -0.49 12.17 0.36
N VAL A 163 -1.03 13.10 -0.42
CA VAL A 163 -1.86 12.82 -1.58
C VAL A 163 -1.06 13.14 -2.83
N ALA A 164 -0.85 12.14 -3.68
CA ALA A 164 -0.25 12.32 -4.99
C ALA A 164 -1.35 12.27 -6.07
N ALA A 165 -1.36 13.26 -6.94
CA ALA A 165 -2.27 13.35 -8.07
C ALA A 165 -1.58 12.82 -9.34
N ASP A 166 -2.27 11.94 -10.07
CA ASP A 166 -1.83 11.36 -11.34
C ASP A 166 -0.54 10.52 -11.27
N VAL A 167 -0.50 9.54 -10.36
CA VAL A 167 0.66 8.66 -10.14
C VAL A 167 1.00 7.73 -11.33
N THR A 168 0.15 7.69 -12.36
CA THR A 168 0.31 6.82 -13.54
C THR A 168 0.96 7.52 -14.74
N SER A 169 1.15 8.84 -14.66
CA SER A 169 1.68 9.63 -15.77
C SER A 169 3.11 10.09 -15.49
N LEU A 170 3.97 10.02 -16.51
CA LEU A 170 5.33 10.56 -16.45
C LEU A 170 5.36 12.09 -16.52
N LYS A 171 4.35 12.67 -17.19
CA LYS A 171 4.16 14.13 -17.25
C LYS A 171 2.93 14.49 -16.41
N PRO A 172 3.04 15.48 -15.51
CA PRO A 172 1.95 15.84 -14.63
C PRO A 172 0.78 16.42 -15.43
N ARG A 173 -0.43 15.93 -15.15
CA ARG A 173 -1.68 16.46 -15.73
C ARG A 173 -2.52 17.25 -14.72
N LEU A 174 -2.14 17.20 -13.45
CA LEU A 174 -2.90 17.78 -12.34
C LEU A 174 -1.98 18.59 -11.43
N HIS A 175 -2.57 19.54 -10.72
CA HIS A 175 -1.91 20.29 -9.65
C HIS A 175 -2.91 20.65 -8.55
N PHE A 176 -2.43 20.70 -7.32
CA PHE A 176 -3.20 21.10 -6.14
C PHE A 176 -3.27 22.63 -6.04
N TYR A 177 -4.41 23.15 -5.61
CA TYR A 177 -4.60 24.59 -5.37
C TYR A 177 -3.70 25.09 -4.25
N GLU A 178 -3.50 24.27 -3.22
CA GLU A 178 -2.89 24.65 -1.97
C GLU A 178 -1.38 24.92 -2.09
N ASN A 179 -0.69 24.28 -3.03
CA ASN A 179 0.75 24.42 -3.20
C ASN A 179 1.21 24.50 -4.67
N GLY A 180 0.31 24.36 -5.66
CA GLY A 180 0.66 24.37 -7.08
C GLY A 180 1.38 23.11 -7.57
N GLU A 181 1.58 22.11 -6.72
CA GLU A 181 2.35 20.90 -7.02
C GLU A 181 1.44 19.72 -7.36
N THR A 182 2.04 18.62 -7.81
CA THR A 182 1.34 17.34 -8.07
C THR A 182 1.15 16.49 -6.81
N VAL A 183 1.84 16.85 -5.73
CA VAL A 183 1.84 16.14 -4.45
C VAL A 183 1.55 17.14 -3.35
N TYR A 184 0.62 16.78 -2.45
CA TYR A 184 0.28 17.57 -1.28
C TYR A 184 0.53 16.77 -0.01
N SER A 185 1.27 17.34 0.93
CA SER A 185 1.57 16.73 2.23
C SER A 185 1.09 17.63 3.36
N SER A 186 0.44 17.05 4.37
CA SER A 186 -0.06 17.79 5.53
C SER A 186 -0.26 16.85 6.73
N SER A 187 -0.66 17.40 7.86
CA SER A 187 -1.01 16.65 9.06
C SER A 187 -2.42 16.94 9.53
N LEU A 188 -3.05 15.96 10.17
CA LEU A 188 -4.36 16.08 10.80
C LEU A 188 -4.27 15.55 12.23
N SER A 189 -4.63 16.40 13.19
CA SER A 189 -4.79 16.00 14.59
C SER A 189 -6.26 15.73 14.88
N LEU A 190 -6.61 14.47 15.11
CA LEU A 190 -7.99 14.02 15.27
C LEU A 190 -8.23 13.38 16.64
N LYS A 191 -9.44 13.61 17.18
CA LYS A 191 -9.96 12.93 18.39
C LYS A 191 -10.79 11.68 18.09
N LYS A 192 -11.40 11.60 16.91
CA LYS A 192 -12.23 10.46 16.49
C LYS A 192 -12.26 10.29 14.98
N ARG A 193 -12.82 11.27 14.26
CA ARG A 193 -12.86 11.34 12.80
C ARG A 193 -12.64 12.78 12.36
N LEU A 194 -11.80 12.98 11.35
CA LEU A 194 -11.57 14.28 10.74
C LEU A 194 -11.35 14.11 9.23
N CYS A 195 -11.93 15.01 8.45
CA CYS A 195 -11.81 15.04 7.00
C CYS A 195 -11.21 16.37 6.54
N LYS A 196 -10.46 16.33 5.45
CA LYS A 196 -9.92 17.51 4.76
C LYS A 196 -10.18 17.37 3.26
N THR A 197 -10.68 18.44 2.67
CA THR A 197 -10.96 18.50 1.24
C THR A 197 -9.94 19.39 0.56
N LEU A 198 -9.29 18.87 -0.47
CA LEU A 198 -8.30 19.55 -1.31
C LEU A 198 -8.92 19.86 -2.66
N LYS A 199 -8.48 20.94 -3.30
CA LYS A 199 -8.91 21.31 -4.66
C LYS A 199 -7.81 21.02 -5.67
N VAL A 200 -8.17 20.41 -6.79
CA VAL A 200 -7.23 19.98 -7.83
C VAL A 200 -7.71 20.46 -9.19
N GLY A 201 -6.78 21.04 -9.97
CA GLY A 201 -7.03 21.54 -11.32
C GLY A 201 -6.28 20.72 -12.38
N LEU A 202 -6.75 20.77 -13.62
CA LEU A 202 -6.02 20.22 -14.77
C LEU A 202 -4.93 21.20 -15.23
N LEU A 203 -3.78 20.66 -15.60
CA LEU A 203 -2.74 21.39 -16.32
C LEU A 203 -3.09 21.40 -17.80
N ILE A 204 -3.65 22.51 -18.27
CA ILE A 204 -4.08 22.70 -19.67
C ILE A 204 -2.90 23.27 -20.49
N PRO A 205 -2.61 22.72 -21.69
CA PRO A 205 -3.32 21.65 -22.39
C PRO A 205 -2.89 20.24 -21.93
N VAL A 206 -3.88 19.36 -21.72
CA VAL A 206 -3.65 17.95 -21.36
C VAL A 206 -3.34 17.12 -22.60
N GLN A 207 -2.11 16.60 -22.71
CA GLN A 207 -1.69 15.74 -23.83
C GLN A 207 -2.36 14.37 -23.81
N ASN A 208 -2.35 13.68 -22.65
CA ASN A 208 -2.93 12.34 -22.52
C ASN A 208 -4.32 12.39 -21.85
N LYS A 209 -5.35 12.26 -22.67
CA LYS A 209 -6.76 12.22 -22.25
C LYS A 209 -7.31 10.80 -22.06
N VAL A 210 -6.54 9.78 -22.45
CA VAL A 210 -6.99 8.37 -22.48
C VAL A 210 -6.78 7.69 -21.13
N LYS A 211 -5.62 7.89 -20.51
CA LYS A 211 -5.30 7.27 -19.21
C LYS A 211 -6.16 7.88 -18.08
N PRO A 212 -6.64 7.07 -17.12
CA PRO A 212 -7.33 7.61 -15.95
C PRO A 212 -6.41 8.50 -15.12
N LEU A 213 -6.99 9.38 -14.33
CA LEU A 213 -6.30 10.22 -13.36
C LEU A 213 -6.31 9.50 -12.01
N VAL A 214 -5.19 8.91 -11.64
CA VAL A 214 -5.08 8.08 -10.44
C VAL A 214 -4.53 8.90 -9.28
N PHE A 215 -5.28 8.98 -8.20
CA PHE A 215 -4.88 9.60 -6.94
C PHE A 215 -4.42 8.51 -5.97
N SER A 216 -3.34 8.79 -5.25
CA SER A 216 -2.79 7.89 -4.22
C SER A 216 -2.71 8.62 -2.88
N LEU A 217 -3.23 8.00 -1.83
CA LEU A 217 -3.09 8.46 -0.45
C LEU A 217 -2.12 7.56 0.29
N ASN A 218 -1.03 8.14 0.77
CA ASN A 218 -0.13 7.53 1.75
C ASN A 218 -0.28 8.27 3.09
N PHE A 219 -0.05 7.59 4.21
CA PHE A 219 -0.14 8.19 5.53
C PHE A 219 0.73 7.46 6.54
N THR A 220 1.14 8.19 7.57
CA THR A 220 1.91 7.69 8.71
C THR A 220 1.39 8.30 10.00
N LEU A 221 1.52 7.56 11.09
CA LEU A 221 1.25 8.08 12.43
C LEU A 221 2.45 8.93 12.87
N ASN A 222 2.19 10.04 13.55
CA ASN A 222 3.25 10.78 14.24
C ASN A 222 3.70 10.00 15.48
N GLU A 223 4.60 9.04 15.28
CA GLU A 223 5.22 8.30 16.36
C GLU A 223 6.35 9.15 16.96
N LYS A 224 6.09 9.74 18.12
CA LYS A 224 7.16 10.27 18.95
C LYS A 224 7.85 9.08 19.59
N LEU A 225 9.17 9.01 19.51
CA LEU A 225 9.94 8.07 20.32
C LEU A 225 10.42 8.81 21.57
N PRO A 226 10.33 8.20 22.75
CA PRO A 226 10.91 8.78 23.95
C PRO A 226 12.42 8.90 23.81
N GLU A 227 13.00 9.96 24.38
CA GLU A 227 14.45 10.06 24.52
C GLU A 227 14.95 8.97 25.47
N LYS A 228 16.13 8.40 25.16
CA LYS A 228 16.77 7.44 26.06
C LYS A 228 17.15 8.15 27.35
N GLY A 229 16.59 7.70 28.47
CA GLY A 229 16.88 8.25 29.78
C GLY A 229 16.50 7.27 30.89
N ASN A 230 16.85 7.64 32.12
CA ASN A 230 16.61 6.79 33.30
C ASN A 230 15.17 6.90 33.85
N ILE A 231 14.33 7.72 33.22
CA ILE A 231 12.94 7.93 33.64
C ILE A 231 12.04 6.97 32.89
N VAL A 232 11.31 6.14 33.64
CA VAL A 232 10.28 5.24 33.09
C VAL A 232 9.18 6.09 32.47
N GLN A 233 9.07 6.01 31.14
CA GLN A 233 8.08 6.76 30.37
C GLN A 233 6.70 6.08 30.44
N ASP A 234 5.66 6.92 30.40
CA ASP A 234 4.26 6.48 30.25
C ASP A 234 3.98 6.15 28.79
N LEU A 235 3.85 4.84 28.49
CA LEU A 235 3.66 4.35 27.13
C LEU A 235 2.33 4.76 26.50
N ARG A 236 1.36 5.23 27.30
CA ARG A 236 0.08 5.76 26.80
C ARG A 236 0.24 6.96 25.87
N GLN A 237 1.38 7.65 25.95
CA GLN A 237 1.71 8.81 25.12
C GLN A 237 2.41 8.44 23.79
N PHE A 238 2.78 7.17 23.62
CA PHE A 238 3.57 6.69 22.50
C PHE A 238 2.85 5.58 21.74
N PRO A 239 1.65 5.83 21.17
CA PRO A 239 0.92 4.82 20.42
C PRO A 239 1.67 4.39 19.14
N VAL A 240 1.39 3.18 18.67
CA VAL A 240 1.92 2.61 17.43
C VAL A 240 0.78 2.21 16.49
N LEU A 241 1.01 2.20 15.18
CA LEU A 241 0.04 1.67 14.23
C LEU A 241 -0.02 0.13 14.29
N SER A 242 -1.24 -0.42 14.26
CA SER A 242 -1.47 -1.87 14.23
C SER A 242 -0.80 -2.59 13.07
N ARG A 243 -0.72 -1.93 11.91
CA ARG A 243 -0.15 -2.49 10.68
C ARG A 243 0.55 -1.40 9.90
N THR A 244 1.55 -1.80 9.11
CA THR A 244 2.19 -0.91 8.14
C THR A 244 1.13 -0.40 7.15
N PRO A 245 0.94 0.92 7.05
CA PRO A 245 -0.09 1.48 6.20
C PRO A 245 0.26 1.27 4.73
N GLN A 246 -0.66 0.67 3.97
CA GLN A 246 -0.55 0.57 2.52
C GLN A 246 -1.25 1.75 1.84
N PRO A 247 -0.68 2.27 0.75
CA PRO A 247 -1.29 3.37 0.01
C PRO A 247 -2.60 2.92 -0.63
N ILE A 248 -3.64 3.73 -0.49
CA ILE A 248 -4.91 3.50 -1.18
C ILE A 248 -4.97 4.36 -2.44
N ARG A 249 -5.58 3.83 -3.50
CA ARG A 249 -5.72 4.52 -4.78
C ARG A 249 -7.18 4.66 -5.15
N THR A 250 -7.50 5.77 -5.80
CA THR A 250 -8.78 5.98 -6.49
C THR A 250 -8.51 6.65 -7.82
N GLN A 251 -9.45 6.56 -8.74
CA GLN A 251 -9.28 7.09 -10.08
C GLN A 251 -10.53 7.80 -10.57
N ILE A 252 -10.32 8.84 -11.36
CA ILE A 252 -11.35 9.52 -12.13
C ILE A 252 -10.92 9.56 -13.60
N HIS A 253 -11.81 9.97 -14.48
CA HIS A 253 -11.57 9.99 -15.92
C HIS A 253 -11.67 11.41 -16.47
N ILE A 254 -10.90 11.68 -17.51
CA ILE A 254 -11.14 12.85 -18.36
C ILE A 254 -12.27 12.48 -19.31
N GLN A 255 -13.19 13.39 -19.57
CA GLN A 255 -14.26 13.19 -20.54
C GLN A 255 -13.65 12.89 -21.91
N LYS A 256 -14.14 11.82 -22.52
CA LYS A 256 -13.76 11.37 -23.87
C LYS A 256 -14.99 11.42 -24.76
N ALA A 257 -14.79 11.39 -26.07
CA ALA A 257 -15.88 11.20 -27.03
C ALA A 257 -16.32 9.72 -27.13
N CYS A 258 -16.09 8.94 -26.08
CA CYS A 258 -16.41 7.53 -26.02
C CYS A 258 -17.84 7.36 -25.48
N GLY A 259 -18.45 6.21 -25.71
CA GLY A 259 -19.83 5.90 -25.32
C GLY A 259 -20.10 6.05 -23.82
N SER A 260 -21.34 5.78 -23.40
CA SER A 260 -21.79 5.97 -22.02
C SER A 260 -21.02 5.15 -20.97
N ASP A 261 -20.24 4.16 -21.39
CA ASP A 261 -19.41 3.32 -20.52
C ASP A 261 -17.98 3.84 -20.32
N ASN A 262 -17.62 4.98 -20.94
CA ASN A 262 -16.28 5.59 -20.94
C ASN A 262 -15.14 4.67 -21.43
N ARG A 263 -15.47 3.59 -22.15
CA ARG A 263 -14.50 2.67 -22.75
C ARG A 263 -14.37 2.97 -24.23
N CYS A 264 -13.22 3.51 -24.62
CA CYS A 264 -12.96 3.80 -26.03
C CYS A 264 -12.56 2.52 -26.74
N HIS A 265 -13.35 2.13 -27.73
CA HIS A 265 -13.08 1.00 -28.59
C HIS A 265 -12.47 1.50 -29.89
N CYS A 266 -11.25 1.06 -30.20
CA CYS A 266 -10.66 1.31 -31.51
C CYS A 266 -10.96 0.15 -32.46
N ASN A 267 -11.42 0.48 -33.66
CA ASN A 267 -11.56 -0.46 -34.77
C ASN A 267 -10.61 -0.04 -35.89
N LEU A 268 -9.31 -0.14 -35.60
CA LEU A 268 -8.27 0.15 -36.58
C LEU A 268 -8.33 -0.88 -37.70
N GLN A 269 -8.60 -0.40 -38.91
CA GLN A 269 -8.59 -1.16 -40.14
C GLN A 269 -7.42 -0.67 -40.99
N MET A 270 -6.62 -1.62 -41.49
CA MET A 270 -5.49 -1.34 -42.37
C MET A 270 -5.72 -2.03 -43.70
N THR A 271 -5.71 -1.25 -44.77
CA THR A 271 -5.70 -1.77 -46.15
C THR A 271 -4.42 -1.35 -46.82
N THR A 272 -3.82 -2.25 -47.58
CA THR A 272 -2.55 -1.99 -48.26
C THR A 272 -2.66 -2.24 -49.76
N GLN A 273 -1.95 -1.43 -50.53
CA GLN A 273 -1.89 -1.57 -51.98
C GLN A 273 -0.51 -1.21 -52.50
N PHE A 274 0.08 -2.13 -53.27
CA PHE A 274 1.33 -1.85 -53.96
C PHE A 274 1.07 -0.98 -55.20
N MET A 275 1.89 0.05 -55.39
CA MET A 275 1.79 1.03 -56.45
C MET A 275 3.12 1.20 -57.19
N ASP A 276 3.03 1.62 -58.45
CA ASP A 276 4.18 2.09 -59.22
C ASP A 276 4.67 3.47 -58.72
N LEU A 277 5.77 3.96 -59.29
CA LEU A 277 6.34 5.28 -58.96
C LEU A 277 5.44 6.46 -59.34
N ASN A 278 4.45 6.24 -60.20
CA ASN A 278 3.46 7.23 -60.60
C ASN A 278 2.17 7.13 -59.75
N GLN A 279 2.20 6.37 -58.64
CA GLN A 279 1.07 6.13 -57.73
C GLN A 279 -0.09 5.34 -58.36
N ASN A 280 0.16 4.60 -59.44
CA ASN A 280 -0.85 3.70 -60.01
C ASN A 280 -0.78 2.34 -59.33
N PRO A 281 -1.93 1.76 -58.92
CA PRO A 281 -1.96 0.46 -58.28
C PRO A 281 -1.56 -0.67 -59.25
N PHE A 282 -0.78 -1.64 -58.74
CA PHE A 282 -0.48 -2.84 -59.51
C PHE A 282 -1.73 -3.69 -59.77
N THR A 283 -1.76 -4.33 -60.94
CA THR A 283 -2.86 -5.19 -61.39
C THR A 283 -3.02 -6.38 -60.44
N LYS A 284 -4.26 -6.69 -60.05
CA LYS A 284 -4.57 -7.86 -59.23
C LYS A 284 -5.00 -9.02 -60.12
N VAL A 285 -4.35 -10.17 -59.99
CA VAL A 285 -4.76 -11.43 -60.62
C VAL A 285 -5.12 -12.39 -59.49
N ASN A 286 -6.35 -12.93 -59.51
CA ASN A 286 -6.88 -13.83 -58.47
C ASN A 286 -6.72 -13.29 -57.03
N GLY A 287 -6.85 -11.98 -56.85
CA GLY A 287 -6.75 -11.31 -55.54
C GLY A 287 -5.32 -11.00 -55.09
N SER A 288 -4.28 -11.47 -55.79
CA SER A 288 -2.87 -11.13 -55.52
C SER A 288 -2.39 -10.04 -56.45
N SER A 289 -1.70 -9.02 -55.92
CA SER A 289 -1.05 -7.99 -56.73
C SER A 289 0.11 -8.60 -57.51
N VAL A 290 0.10 -8.44 -58.84
CA VAL A 290 1.14 -8.96 -59.73
C VAL A 290 2.04 -7.83 -60.19
N LEU A 291 3.33 -7.95 -59.89
CA LEU A 291 4.36 -7.07 -60.41
C LEU A 291 4.91 -7.65 -61.72
N VAL A 292 4.70 -6.97 -62.84
CA VAL A 292 5.40 -7.29 -64.09
C VAL A 292 6.80 -6.71 -64.01
N TYR A 293 7.76 -7.54 -63.62
CA TYR A 293 9.14 -7.12 -63.40
C TYR A 293 9.86 -6.77 -64.72
N ASN A 294 10.50 -5.60 -64.75
CA ASN A 294 11.42 -5.15 -65.79
C ASN A 294 12.65 -4.54 -65.10
N SER A 295 13.84 -4.68 -65.67
CA SER A 295 15.13 -4.16 -65.15
C SER A 295 15.13 -2.65 -64.87
N SER A 296 14.14 -1.91 -65.37
CA SER A 296 13.93 -0.48 -65.10
C SER A 296 13.24 -0.18 -63.76
N ILE A 297 12.59 -1.17 -63.12
CA ILE A 297 11.85 -0.99 -61.86
C ILE A 297 12.81 -1.22 -60.69
N ARG A 298 13.23 -0.13 -60.02
CA ARG A 298 14.14 -0.18 -58.85
C ARG A 298 13.44 -0.07 -57.50
N TRP A 299 12.27 0.57 -57.47
CA TRP A 299 11.46 0.77 -56.27
C TRP A 299 9.98 0.68 -56.64
N PHE A 300 9.15 0.30 -55.68
CA PHE A 300 7.69 0.39 -55.73
C PHE A 300 7.18 0.97 -54.42
N LEU A 301 5.99 1.56 -54.44
CA LEU A 301 5.37 2.18 -53.28
C LEU A 301 4.39 1.20 -52.62
N LEU A 302 4.25 1.29 -51.31
CA LEU A 302 3.18 0.62 -50.57
C LEU A 302 2.28 1.71 -50.01
N GLU A 303 1.11 1.89 -50.60
CA GLU A 303 0.07 2.69 -49.98
C GLU A 303 -0.48 1.91 -48.79
N VAL A 304 -0.48 2.57 -47.64
CA VAL A 304 -1.04 2.05 -46.40
C VAL A 304 -2.14 3.01 -45.97
N ASN A 305 -3.38 2.59 -46.10
CA ASN A 305 -4.52 3.33 -45.60
C ASN A 305 -4.94 2.74 -44.24
N ILE A 306 -4.87 3.57 -43.21
CA ILE A 306 -5.25 3.23 -41.83
C ILE A 306 -6.48 4.05 -41.50
N SER A 307 -7.57 3.38 -41.17
CA SER A 307 -8.83 4.01 -40.76
C SER A 307 -9.28 3.49 -39.40
N ASN A 308 -10.00 4.31 -38.64
CA ASN A 308 -10.67 3.91 -37.40
C ASN A 308 -12.16 4.15 -37.58
N THR A 309 -12.84 3.24 -38.28
CA THR A 309 -14.26 3.37 -38.65
C THR A 309 -15.09 2.23 -38.05
N PRO A 310 -16.35 2.46 -37.63
CA PRO A 310 -17.20 1.40 -37.09
C PRO A 310 -17.47 0.30 -38.13
N SER A 311 -17.56 -0.96 -37.70
CA SER A 311 -17.96 -2.09 -38.55
C SER A 311 -18.94 -3.01 -37.81
N ALA A 312 -19.52 -3.99 -38.51
CA ALA A 312 -20.55 -4.86 -37.94
C ALA A 312 -20.06 -5.54 -36.64
N GLY A 313 -20.66 -5.16 -35.50
CA GLY A 313 -20.31 -5.65 -34.17
C GLY A 313 -19.02 -5.06 -33.55
N ARG A 314 -18.38 -4.06 -34.17
CA ARG A 314 -17.19 -3.38 -33.64
C ARG A 314 -17.35 -1.85 -33.68
N PRO A 315 -17.55 -1.19 -32.52
CA PRO A 315 -17.57 0.26 -32.45
C PRO A 315 -16.18 0.85 -32.72
N ALA A 316 -16.14 2.11 -33.17
CA ALA A 316 -14.92 2.90 -33.33
C ALA A 316 -15.16 4.28 -32.72
N GLU A 317 -14.56 4.52 -31.55
CA GLU A 317 -14.75 5.68 -30.68
C GLU A 317 -13.42 6.27 -30.18
#